data_AF-A0A5C4QRA7-F1
#
_entry.id   AF-A0A5C4QRA7-F1
#
_cell.length_a   1.000
_cell.length_b   1.000
_cell.length_c   1.000
_cell.angle_alpha   90.00
_cell.angle_beta   90.00
_cell.angle_gamma   90.00
#
_symmetry.space_group_name_H-M   'P 1'
#
loop_
_entity.id
_entity.type
_entity.pdbx_description
1 polymer ?
#
loop_
_entity_poly.entity_id
_entity_poly.type
_entity_poly.pdbx_seq_one_letter_code
_entity_poly.pdbx_strand_id
1 'polypeptide(L)'
;MTRPQFATDVLGATDEYRLDIVTDPEPDSPQAVSYFTASDPETASRQAQRLLAAVDGPDDRYGELYAHDGDGGAVHFDTIHLPE
;
A
#
# COMPACT_ATOMS: atom_id res chain seq x y z
N MET A 1 36.75 10.94 7.53
CA MET A 1 35.33 10.66 7.83
C MET A 1 34.61 10.48 6.51
N THR A 2 33.93 9.36 6.38
CA THR A 2 33.45 8.74 5.14
C THR A 2 32.27 9.51 4.53
N ARG A 3 32.33 9.77 3.23
CA ARG A 3 31.16 9.85 2.35
C ARG A 3 31.17 8.57 1.49
N PRO A 4 30.02 7.94 1.25
CA PRO A 4 29.11 8.47 0.25
C PRO A 4 27.72 8.69 0.81
N GLN A 5 27.26 9.93 0.66
CA GLN A 5 25.84 10.25 0.66
C GLN A 5 25.33 9.74 -0.68
N PHE A 6 24.68 8.58 -0.70
CA PHE A 6 23.75 8.28 -1.80
C PHE A 6 22.53 9.18 -1.60
N ALA A 7 22.71 10.48 -1.87
CA ALA A 7 21.62 11.36 -2.20
C ALA A 7 21.20 10.95 -3.62
N THR A 8 20.45 9.86 -3.72
CA THR A 8 19.70 9.59 -4.93
C THR A 8 18.52 10.56 -4.88
N ASP A 9 18.75 11.77 -5.36
CA ASP A 9 17.71 12.69 -5.78
C ASP A 9 17.03 12.04 -6.99
N VAL A 10 16.29 10.96 -6.76
CA VAL A 10 15.36 10.42 -7.76
C VAL A 10 14.22 11.41 -7.74
N LEU A 11 14.22 12.34 -8.70
CA LEU A 11 13.12 13.28 -9.00
C LEU A 11 11.81 12.56 -9.43
N GLY A 12 11.63 11.32 -8.98
CA GLY A 12 10.56 10.37 -9.24
C GLY A 12 10.79 9.07 -8.45
N ALA A 13 11.20 9.18 -7.18
CA ALA A 13 11.21 8.02 -6.28
C ALA A 13 9.77 7.51 -6.18
N THR A 14 9.48 6.37 -6.79
CA THR A 14 8.23 5.67 -6.53
C THR A 14 8.46 4.76 -5.33
N ASP A 15 7.75 5.02 -4.24
CA ASP A 15 7.77 4.13 -3.08
C ASP A 15 6.98 2.86 -3.41
N GLU A 16 7.41 1.74 -2.84
CA GLU A 16 6.70 0.48 -2.94
C GLU A 16 5.63 0.40 -1.85
N TYR A 17 4.44 -0.03 -2.23
CA TYR A 17 3.29 -0.20 -1.36
C TYR A 17 2.74 -1.63 -1.48
N ARG A 18 2.21 -2.13 -0.36
CA ARG A 18 1.47 -3.38 -0.28
C ARG A 18 0.05 -3.09 0.17
N LEU A 19 -0.93 -3.63 -0.53
CA LEU A 19 -2.34 -3.59 -0.14
C LEU A 19 -2.78 -5.00 0.23
N ASP A 20 -3.20 -5.17 1.47
CA ASP A 20 -3.80 -6.39 1.97
C ASP A 20 -5.33 -6.21 1.98
N ILE A 21 -6.03 -6.96 1.14
CA ILE A 21 -7.48 -6.90 1.01
C ILE A 21 -8.09 -7.87 2.01
N VAL A 22 -8.91 -7.30 2.89
CA VAL A 22 -9.54 -7.99 4.01
C VAL A 22 -11.05 -7.99 3.81
N THR A 23 -11.66 -9.16 4.00
CA THR A 23 -13.10 -9.39 3.83
C THR A 23 -13.80 -9.85 5.10
N ASP A 24 -13.07 -9.98 6.21
CA ASP A 24 -13.60 -10.40 7.51
C ASP A 24 -12.94 -9.54 8.60
N PRO A 25 -13.65 -9.14 9.66
CA PRO A 25 -13.09 -8.35 10.76
C PRO A 25 -12.03 -9.08 11.60
N GLU A 26 -11.95 -10.42 11.55
CA GLU A 26 -10.93 -11.23 12.22
C GLU A 26 -10.15 -12.11 11.22
N PRO A 27 -9.45 -11.51 10.23
CA PRO A 27 -8.81 -12.27 9.19
C PRO A 27 -7.56 -12.97 9.73
N ASP A 28 -7.53 -14.30 9.72
CA ASP A 28 -6.27 -15.05 9.91
C ASP A 28 -5.26 -14.77 8.78
N SER A 29 -5.75 -14.36 7.61
CA SER A 29 -4.96 -13.98 6.43
C SER A 29 -5.78 -13.09 5.48
N PRO A 30 -5.13 -12.16 4.76
CA PRO A 30 -5.82 -11.36 3.74
C PRO A 30 -6.33 -12.25 2.60
N GLN A 31 -7.48 -11.89 2.02
CA GLN A 31 -8.06 -12.57 0.85
C GLN A 31 -7.14 -12.43 -0.36
N ALA A 32 -6.58 -11.24 -0.54
CA ALA A 32 -5.66 -10.93 -1.63
C ALA A 32 -4.60 -9.92 -1.16
N VAL A 33 -3.39 -10.04 -1.71
CA VAL A 33 -2.29 -9.11 -1.47
C VAL A 33 -1.83 -8.58 -2.81
N SER A 34 -1.74 -7.25 -2.94
CA SER A 34 -1.26 -6.58 -4.15
C SER A 34 -0.08 -5.68 -3.84
N TYR A 35 0.97 -5.80 -4.62
CA TYR A 35 2.15 -4.93 -4.54
C TYR A 35 2.15 -3.96 -5.71
N PHE A 36 2.40 -2.69 -5.43
CA PHE A 36 2.48 -1.67 -6.46
C PHE A 36 3.37 -0.51 -6.04
N THR A 37 3.85 0.26 -7.01
CA THR A 37 4.66 1.45 -6.77
C THR A 37 3.83 2.70 -7.02
N ALA A 38 4.01 3.75 -6.21
CA ALA A 38 3.35 5.04 -6.43
C ALA A 38 4.33 6.19 -6.19
N SER A 39 4.16 7.28 -6.93
CA SER A 39 5.04 8.46 -6.87
C SER A 39 4.88 9.28 -5.59
N ASP A 40 3.73 9.15 -4.94
CA ASP A 40 3.37 9.87 -3.73
C ASP A 40 2.24 9.12 -2.99
N PRO A 41 2.04 9.38 -1.68
CA PRO A 41 1.04 8.66 -0.90
C PRO A 41 -0.41 8.90 -1.33
N GLU A 42 -0.75 10.08 -1.87
CA GLU A 42 -2.11 10.34 -2.37
C GLU A 42 -2.42 9.48 -3.60
N THR A 43 -1.46 9.39 -4.52
CA THR A 43 -1.52 8.48 -5.66
C THR A 43 -1.61 7.03 -5.20
N ALA A 44 -0.88 6.66 -4.15
CA ALA A 44 -0.93 5.32 -3.57
C ALA A 44 -2.32 4.96 -3.04
N SER A 45 -2.94 5.84 -2.23
CA SER A 45 -4.29 5.63 -1.69
C SER A 45 -5.34 5.54 -2.80
N ARG A 46 -5.26 6.40 -3.84
CA ARG A 46 -6.20 6.33 -4.98
C ARG A 46 -6.05 5.04 -5.78
N GLN A 47 -4.82 4.56 -5.96
CA GLN A 47 -4.56 3.30 -6.62
C GLN A 47 -5.04 2.12 -5.78
N ALA A 48 -4.82 2.16 -4.46
CA ALA A 48 -5.32 1.17 -3.53
C ALA A 48 -6.86 1.07 -3.56
N GLN A 49 -7.57 2.19 -3.60
CA GLN A 49 -9.03 2.21 -3.76
C GLN A 49 -9.49 1.53 -5.06
N ARG A 50 -8.80 1.78 -6.17
CA ARG A 50 -9.12 1.13 -7.45
C ARG A 50 -8.87 -0.37 -7.42
N LEU A 51 -7.78 -0.80 -6.78
CA LEU A 51 -7.45 -2.21 -6.61
C LEU A 51 -8.48 -2.91 -5.72
N LEU A 52 -8.87 -2.27 -4.60
CA LEU A 52 -9.92 -2.77 -3.70
C LEU A 52 -11.28 -2.89 -4.41
N ALA A 53 -11.64 -1.89 -5.22
CA ALA A 53 -12.89 -1.89 -5.98
C ALA A 53 -12.92 -2.97 -7.06
N ALA A 54 -11.76 -3.32 -7.62
CA ALA A 54 -11.63 -4.35 -8.64
C ALA A 54 -11.71 -5.79 -8.09
N VAL A 55 -11.58 -5.97 -6.77
CA VAL A 55 -11.74 -7.28 -6.14
C VAL A 55 -13.21 -7.55 -5.84
N ASP A 56 -13.70 -8.69 -6.33
CA ASP A 56 -15.00 -9.24 -5.96
C ASP A 56 -14.99 -9.72 -4.51
N GLY A 57 -15.99 -9.32 -3.74
CA GLY A 57 -16.09 -9.65 -2.33
C GLY A 57 -17.28 -8.95 -1.65
N PRO A 58 -17.41 -9.10 -0.31
CA PRO A 58 -18.42 -8.40 0.45
C PRO A 58 -18.27 -6.88 0.35
N ASP A 59 -19.36 -6.16 0.58
CA ASP A 59 -19.37 -4.68 0.53
C ASP A 59 -18.58 -4.06 1.69
N ASP A 60 -18.51 -4.76 2.82
CA ASP A 60 -17.73 -4.41 4.01
C ASP A 60 -16.22 -4.72 3.90
N ARG A 61 -15.73 -5.11 2.71
CA ARG A 61 -14.30 -5.29 2.47
C ARG A 61 -13.53 -3.99 2.62
N TYR A 62 -12.31 -4.11 3.13
CA TYR A 62 -11.38 -2.99 3.27
C TYR A 62 -9.97 -3.40 2.87
N GLY A 63 -9.12 -2.41 2.64
CA GLY A 63 -7.72 -2.62 2.24
C GLY A 63 -6.78 -2.00 3.25
N GLU A 64 -5.90 -2.80 3.85
CA GLU A 64 -4.82 -2.32 4.71
C GLU A 64 -3.63 -1.97 3.80
N LEU A 65 -3.31 -0.68 3.73
CA LEU A 65 -2.22 -0.16 2.92
C LEU A 65 -0.96 -0.07 3.78
N TYR A 66 0.14 -0.62 3.27
CA TYR A 66 1.46 -0.57 3.88
C TYR A 66 2.45 0.12 2.92
N ALA A 67 3.32 0.95 3.46
CA ALA A 67 4.43 1.55 2.74
C ALA A 67 5.73 0.81 3.08
N HIS A 68 6.54 0.52 2.08
CA HIS A 68 7.84 -0.10 2.30
C HIS A 68 8.82 0.95 2.86
N ASP A 69 9.44 0.69 4.01
CA ASP A 69 10.31 1.68 4.69
C ASP A 69 11.74 1.77 4.12
N GLY A 70 12.04 0.92 3.13
CA GLY A 70 13.33 0.87 2.44
C GLY A 70 14.37 -0.05 3.09
N ASP A 71 14.14 -0.53 4.32
CA ASP A 71 15.00 -1.49 5.03
C ASP A 71 14.49 -2.94 4.92
N GLY A 72 13.48 -3.18 4.08
CA GLY A 72 12.84 -4.49 3.88
C GLY A 72 11.59 -4.70 4.73
N GLY A 73 11.20 -3.71 5.53
CA GLY A 73 9.94 -3.70 6.27
C GLY A 73 8.82 -3.01 5.50
N ALA A 74 7.58 -3.39 5.85
CA ALA A 74 6.37 -2.72 5.41
C ALA A 74 5.66 -2.16 6.64
N VAL A 75 5.49 -0.84 6.67
CA VAL A 75 4.86 -0.12 7.79
C VAL A 75 3.42 0.18 7.42
N HIS A 76 2.49 -0.09 8.33
CA HIS A 76 1.09 0.25 8.13
C HIS A 76 0.95 1.75 7.86
N PHE A 77 0.34 2.09 6.74
CA PHE A 77 0.14 3.45 6.26
C PHE A 77 -1.28 3.93 6.50
N ASP A 78 -2.29 3.22 5.99
CA ASP A 78 -3.70 3.64 6.08
C ASP A 78 -4.68 2.49 5.86
N THR A 79 -5.92 2.63 6.33
CA THR A 79 -7.02 1.70 6.07
C THR A 79 -7.96 2.28 5.02
N ILE A 80 -8.06 1.62 3.88
CA ILE A 80 -8.83 2.06 2.72
C ILE A 80 -10.20 1.39 2.72
N HIS A 81 -11.24 2.19 2.80
CA HIS A 81 -12.63 1.75 2.59
C HIS A 81 -13.11 2.14 1.19
N LEU A 82 -14.02 1.35 0.64
CA LEU A 82 -14.76 1.75 -0.54
C LEU A 82 -15.71 2.91 -0.17
N PRO A 83 -15.83 3.94 -1.02
CA PRO A 83 -16.83 4.97 -0.81
C PRO A 83 -18.23 4.36 -0.90
N GLU A 84 -19.11 4.76 0.02
CA GLU A 84 -20.53 4.38 0.07
C GLU A 84 -21.33 4.83 -1.17
#